data_AF-A0A7S2Y3G2-F1
#
_entry.id   AF-A0A7S2Y3G2-F1
#
_cell.length_a   1.000
_cell.length_b   1.000
_cell.length_c   1.000
_cell.angle_alpha   90.00
_cell.angle_beta   90.00
_cell.angle_gamma   90.00
#
_symmetry.space_group_name_H-M   'P 1'
#
loop_
_entity.id
_entity.type
_entity.pdbx_description
1 polymer ?
#
loop_
_entity_poly.entity_id
_entity_poly.type
_entity_poly.pdbx_seq_one_letter_code
_entity_poly.pdbx_strand_id
1 'polypeptide(L)'
;MMIGSRNKQFLLLTSCLLSWASSRAFLVPFGQRHEPRLSSTQGALFASASPTSTTQGTSIGHSEVDMNRYNLDPDAIPEEWAANMQVANSMQAAGVYLGAKDKTKNFVDTLKVVVPCPPPGEGLGIELLELAGGRGDGLGITMVSGLVEGKPAENSGLIYGDSIVALSLRERSSSEGDMEELFTTPVECLDYDGTIDGILSMVGKANEVQESEPNSDLFYVLTIKRLRRKPKINMLLQYPPSQGEPDVQLELFAGENLRRAMLARGVK
;
A
#
# COMPACT_ATOMS: atom_id res chain seq x y z
N MET A 1 -26.09 -12.25 -23.13
CA MET A 1 -24.79 -11.77 -23.65
C MET A 1 -24.95 -10.27 -23.91
N MET A 2 -24.66 -9.44 -22.90
CA MET A 2 -24.62 -7.97 -23.04
C MET A 2 -23.36 -7.53 -22.30
N ILE A 3 -22.37 -7.07 -23.07
CA ILE A 3 -21.13 -6.52 -22.56
C ILE A 3 -21.43 -5.04 -22.27
N GLY A 4 -21.48 -4.69 -20.99
CA GLY A 4 -21.63 -3.31 -20.53
C GLY A 4 -20.37 -2.50 -20.88
N SER A 5 -20.57 -1.45 -21.65
CA SER A 5 -19.55 -0.45 -21.99
C SER A 5 -19.01 0.20 -20.70
N ARG A 6 -17.75 -0.06 -20.36
CA ARG A 6 -17.05 0.63 -19.27
C ARG A 6 -16.54 1.97 -19.78
N ASN A 7 -17.00 3.06 -19.15
CA ASN A 7 -16.53 4.42 -19.38
C ASN A 7 -15.02 4.51 -19.10
N LYS A 8 -14.22 4.66 -20.15
CA LYS A 8 -12.85 5.19 -20.05
C LYS A 8 -12.96 6.70 -20.21
N GLN A 9 -12.88 7.46 -19.12
CA GLN A 9 -12.82 8.92 -19.20
C GLN A 9 -11.35 9.37 -19.15
N PHE A 10 -10.92 10.02 -20.23
CA PHE A 10 -9.66 10.75 -20.30
C PHE A 10 -9.90 12.16 -19.78
N LEU A 11 -9.21 12.57 -18.71
CA LEU A 11 -9.22 13.93 -18.20
C LEU A 11 -7.90 14.64 -18.56
N LEU A 12 -7.95 15.42 -19.64
CA LEU A 12 -7.03 16.53 -19.88
C LEU A 12 -7.65 17.78 -19.23
N LEU A 13 -7.28 18.07 -17.99
CA LEU A 13 -7.68 19.31 -17.32
C LEU A 13 -6.75 20.44 -17.75
N THR A 14 -7.23 21.27 -18.67
CA THR A 14 -6.73 22.63 -18.85
C THR A 14 -7.58 23.55 -17.98
N SER A 15 -6.88 24.39 -17.20
CA SER A 15 -7.45 25.29 -16.22
C SER A 15 -8.39 26.32 -16.86
N CYS A 16 -9.62 26.40 -16.36
CA CYS A 16 -10.45 27.58 -16.52
C CYS A 16 -10.95 28.03 -15.15
N LEU A 17 -10.46 29.20 -14.75
CA LEU A 17 -10.89 30.01 -13.63
C LEU A 17 -12.41 30.22 -13.67
N LEU A 18 -13.12 29.82 -12.61
CA LEU A 18 -14.38 30.44 -12.24
C LEU A 18 -14.55 30.46 -10.72
N SER A 19 -14.52 31.69 -10.22
CA SER A 19 -15.00 32.14 -8.93
C SER A 19 -16.42 31.68 -8.67
N TRP A 20 -16.66 31.07 -7.51
CA TRP A 20 -17.97 31.09 -6.86
C TRP A 20 -17.84 31.25 -5.35
N ALA A 21 -18.58 32.24 -4.85
CA ALA A 21 -18.66 32.62 -3.46
C ALA A 21 -19.81 31.91 -2.75
N SER A 22 -19.53 31.56 -1.48
CA SER A 22 -20.44 31.59 -0.34
C SER A 22 -21.62 30.61 -0.28
N SER A 23 -21.57 29.68 0.68
CA SER A 23 -22.56 29.63 1.77
C SER A 23 -22.08 28.78 2.96
N ARG A 24 -22.55 29.19 4.13
CA ARG A 24 -22.12 28.85 5.48
C ARG A 24 -22.67 27.52 6.02
N ALA A 25 -21.94 27.06 7.04
CA ALA A 25 -22.38 26.38 8.27
C ALA A 25 -22.69 24.87 8.21
N PHE A 26 -21.83 24.08 8.86
CA PHE A 26 -22.17 23.34 10.08
C PHE A 26 -20.91 23.16 10.94
N LEU A 27 -20.92 23.76 12.14
CA LEU A 27 -19.94 23.56 13.20
C LEU A 27 -20.40 22.37 14.06
N VAL A 28 -19.53 21.39 14.27
CA VAL A 28 -19.67 20.39 15.34
C VAL A 28 -18.48 20.58 16.29
N PRO A 29 -18.71 20.81 17.60
CA PRO A 29 -17.64 21.08 18.54
C PRO A 29 -16.96 19.77 18.98
N PHE A 30 -15.66 19.65 18.75
CA PHE A 30 -14.84 18.62 19.40
C PHE A 30 -14.26 19.19 20.70
N GLY A 31 -14.64 18.57 21.82
CA GLY A 31 -14.26 18.98 23.17
C GLY A 31 -12.76 18.89 23.43
N GLN A 32 -12.24 19.91 24.12
CA GLN A 32 -10.86 20.01 24.55
C GLN A 32 -10.55 19.12 25.77
N ARG A 33 -9.31 18.61 25.70
CA ARG A 33 -8.41 17.95 26.65
C ARG A 33 -8.60 18.24 28.16
N HIS A 34 -8.27 17.22 28.95
CA HIS A 34 -7.46 17.38 30.16
C HIS A 34 -6.38 16.28 30.23
N GLU A 35 -5.11 16.69 30.20
CA GLU A 35 -3.98 15.88 30.67
C GLU A 35 -3.77 16.10 32.17
N PRO A 36 -3.23 15.09 32.86
CA PRO A 36 -2.33 15.33 33.99
C PRO A 36 -0.89 14.84 33.70
N ARG A 37 0.06 15.78 33.73
CA ARG A 37 1.48 15.54 34.00
C ARG A 37 1.70 15.43 35.50
N LEU A 38 2.61 14.54 35.93
CA LEU A 38 3.58 14.67 37.03
C LEU A 38 4.50 13.42 36.94
N SER A 39 5.73 13.54 36.44
CA SER A 39 6.98 13.81 37.18
C SER A 39 7.32 12.77 38.26
N SER A 40 8.34 11.96 37.98
CA SER A 40 9.21 11.39 39.03
C SER A 40 10.63 11.19 38.51
N THR A 41 11.55 11.96 39.07
CA THR A 41 13.00 11.87 38.99
C THR A 41 13.49 10.67 39.80
N GLN A 42 14.39 9.84 39.23
CA GLN A 42 15.42 9.11 39.98
C GLN A 42 16.48 8.60 38.99
N GLY A 43 17.72 9.02 39.21
CA GLY A 43 18.89 8.55 38.47
C GLY A 43 19.57 7.37 39.16
N ALA A 44 20.29 6.56 38.38
CA ALA A 44 21.64 6.09 38.68
C ALA A 44 22.13 5.13 37.57
N LEU A 45 23.27 5.48 36.99
CA LEU A 45 24.41 4.67 36.55
C LEU A 45 24.21 3.14 36.51
N PHE A 46 24.51 2.48 35.37
CA PHE A 46 25.60 1.50 35.23
C PHE A 46 25.66 0.87 33.82
N ALA A 47 26.92 0.72 33.36
CA ALA A 47 27.46 -0.29 32.44
C ALA A 47 27.04 -0.29 30.95
N SER A 48 27.97 0.22 30.13
CA SER A 48 28.16 -0.17 28.72
C SER A 48 28.47 -1.66 28.61
N ALA A 49 27.62 -2.41 27.91
CA ALA A 49 27.95 -3.72 27.39
C ALA A 49 27.64 -3.75 25.90
N SER A 50 28.70 -3.68 25.09
CA SER A 50 28.65 -3.89 23.65
C SER A 50 28.22 -5.35 23.38
N PRO A 51 27.18 -5.60 22.57
CA PRO A 51 26.88 -6.95 22.13
C PRO A 51 27.89 -7.36 21.05
N THR A 52 28.89 -8.14 21.45
CA THR A 52 29.74 -8.89 20.54
C THR A 52 28.89 -9.97 19.87
N SER A 53 28.33 -9.69 18.70
CA SER A 53 27.69 -10.71 17.86
C SER A 53 28.75 -11.51 17.12
N THR A 54 29.28 -12.54 17.77
CA THR A 54 29.94 -13.65 17.07
C THR A 54 28.86 -14.51 16.43
N THR A 55 28.49 -14.21 15.19
CA THR A 55 27.69 -15.09 14.34
C THR A 55 28.59 -15.57 13.21
N GLN A 56 29.39 -16.60 13.49
CA GLN A 56 29.88 -17.50 12.44
C GLN A 56 28.70 -18.38 12.01
N GLY A 57 27.82 -17.82 11.20
CA GLY A 57 26.81 -18.53 10.45
C GLY A 57 27.11 -18.27 8.98
N THR A 58 27.33 -19.35 8.22
CA THR A 58 27.55 -19.34 6.77
C THR A 58 26.60 -18.37 6.08
N SER A 59 27.15 -17.33 5.45
CA SER A 59 26.41 -16.39 4.62
C SER A 59 25.90 -17.12 3.38
N ILE A 60 24.72 -17.73 3.50
CA ILE A 60 23.90 -18.05 2.35
C ILE A 60 23.59 -16.69 1.71
N GLY A 61 24.13 -16.45 0.52
CA GLY A 61 24.02 -15.15 -0.15
C GLY A 61 22.58 -14.64 -0.13
N HIS A 62 22.41 -13.34 0.02
CA HIS A 62 21.11 -12.67 -0.04
C HIS A 62 20.42 -13.10 -1.34
N SER A 63 19.48 -14.03 -1.23
CA SER A 63 18.61 -14.39 -2.34
C SER A 63 17.52 -13.35 -2.39
N GLU A 64 17.71 -12.34 -3.24
CA GLU A 64 16.67 -11.38 -3.55
C GLU A 64 15.61 -12.11 -4.38
N VAL A 65 14.46 -12.38 -3.76
CA VAL A 65 13.33 -13.01 -4.45
C VAL A 65 12.62 -11.94 -5.26
N ASP A 66 12.62 -12.10 -6.58
CA ASP A 66 11.82 -11.26 -7.47
C ASP A 66 10.32 -11.50 -7.20
N MET A 67 9.71 -10.57 -6.47
CA MET A 67 8.31 -10.64 -6.07
C MET A 67 7.34 -10.49 -7.25
N ASN A 68 7.78 -9.90 -8.37
CA ASN A 68 6.92 -9.67 -9.53
C ASN A 68 6.49 -10.97 -10.22
N ARG A 69 7.22 -12.08 -10.00
CA ARG A 69 6.80 -13.42 -10.45
C ARG A 69 5.48 -13.87 -9.84
N TYR A 70 5.12 -13.30 -8.69
CA TYR A 70 3.87 -13.61 -8.00
C TYR A 70 2.71 -12.68 -8.36
N ASN A 71 2.90 -11.72 -9.27
CA ASN A 71 1.80 -10.89 -9.75
C ASN A 71 0.70 -11.77 -10.37
N LEU A 72 -0.53 -11.31 -10.23
CA LEU A 72 -1.68 -11.91 -10.89
C LEU A 72 -1.75 -11.46 -12.34
N ASP A 73 -2.47 -12.24 -13.15
CA ASP A 73 -2.83 -11.86 -14.50
C ASP A 73 -3.71 -10.60 -14.46
N PRO A 74 -3.43 -9.56 -15.27
CA PRO A 74 -4.27 -8.36 -15.37
C PRO A 74 -5.77 -8.65 -15.45
N ASP A 75 -6.19 -9.67 -16.20
CA ASP A 75 -7.61 -9.97 -16.37
C ASP A 75 -8.27 -10.51 -15.08
N ALA A 76 -7.49 -11.13 -14.19
CA ALA A 76 -7.99 -11.72 -12.95
C ALA A 76 -8.00 -10.71 -11.77
N ILE A 77 -7.17 -9.67 -11.80
CA ILE A 77 -7.02 -8.73 -10.67
C ILE A 77 -8.35 -8.06 -10.28
N PRO A 78 -9.17 -7.54 -11.22
CA PRO A 78 -10.43 -6.87 -10.88
C PRO A 78 -11.40 -7.73 -10.07
N GLU A 79 -11.38 -9.05 -10.26
CA GLU A 79 -12.32 -9.99 -9.64
C GLU A 79 -11.88 -10.48 -8.26
N GLU A 80 -10.60 -10.29 -7.93
CA GLU A 80 -9.95 -10.83 -6.74
C GLU A 80 -9.76 -9.79 -5.62
N TRP A 81 -10.05 -8.52 -5.88
CA TRP A 81 -10.12 -7.49 -4.84
C TRP A 81 -11.41 -7.62 -4.00
N ALA A 82 -11.30 -7.34 -2.70
CA ALA A 82 -12.42 -7.27 -1.79
C ALA A 82 -12.23 -6.19 -0.73
N ALA A 83 -13.27 -5.39 -0.49
CA ALA A 83 -13.31 -4.48 0.65
C ALA A 83 -13.83 -5.24 1.88
N ASN A 84 -13.04 -5.28 2.94
CA ASN A 84 -13.33 -6.04 4.16
C ASN A 84 -13.58 -5.07 5.31
N MET A 85 -14.76 -5.14 5.91
CA MET A 85 -15.02 -4.44 7.16
C MET A 85 -14.26 -5.13 8.30
N GLN A 86 -13.44 -4.37 9.01
CA GLN A 86 -12.67 -4.85 10.16
C GLN A 86 -13.09 -4.09 11.42
N VAL A 87 -13.28 -4.83 12.50
CA VAL A 87 -13.44 -4.27 13.84
C VAL A 87 -12.07 -3.85 14.35
N ALA A 88 -12.04 -2.77 15.13
CA ALA A 88 -10.81 -2.29 15.76
C ALA A 88 -10.13 -3.41 16.55
N ASN A 89 -8.81 -3.50 16.43
CA ASN A 89 -7.95 -4.35 17.21
C ASN A 89 -6.72 -3.56 17.71
N SER A 90 -5.80 -4.20 18.42
CA SER A 90 -4.61 -3.54 18.97
C SER A 90 -3.65 -2.98 17.91
N MET A 91 -3.75 -3.45 16.66
CA MET A 91 -2.87 -3.08 15.57
C MET A 91 -3.53 -2.14 14.55
N GLN A 92 -4.86 -2.10 14.49
CA GLN A 92 -5.59 -1.45 13.42
C GLN A 92 -6.94 -0.91 13.91
N ALA A 93 -7.27 0.31 13.49
CA ALA A 93 -8.56 0.94 13.77
C ALA A 93 -9.71 0.17 13.10
N ALA A 94 -10.95 0.41 13.55
CA ALA A 94 -12.13 -0.08 12.85
C ALA A 94 -12.26 0.66 11.52
N GLY A 95 -12.60 -0.06 10.45
CA GLY A 95 -12.70 0.54 9.12
C GLY A 95 -12.96 -0.47 8.02
N VAL A 96 -13.02 0.03 6.79
CA VAL A 96 -13.08 -0.79 5.58
C VAL A 96 -11.68 -0.83 4.99
N TYR A 97 -11.17 -2.04 4.77
CA TYR A 97 -9.81 -2.24 4.28
C TYR A 97 -9.78 -3.16 3.08
N LEU A 98 -8.92 -2.83 2.13
CA LEU A 98 -8.74 -3.61 0.93
C LEU A 98 -7.96 -4.88 1.23
N GLY A 99 -8.46 -6.00 0.70
CA GLY A 99 -7.92 -7.34 0.90
C GLY A 99 -8.15 -8.25 -0.31
N ALA A 100 -7.50 -9.41 -0.29
CA ALA A 100 -7.77 -10.47 -1.26
C ALA A 100 -9.13 -11.11 -0.99
N LYS A 101 -9.89 -11.38 -2.05
CA LYS A 101 -11.13 -12.18 -2.02
C LYS A 101 -10.81 -13.63 -1.68
N ASP A 102 -9.91 -14.28 -2.42
CA ASP A 102 -9.38 -15.60 -2.07
C ASP A 102 -8.07 -15.48 -1.26
N LYS A 103 -8.21 -15.36 0.06
CA LYS A 103 -7.06 -15.32 1.00
C LYS A 103 -6.26 -16.62 1.06
N THR A 104 -6.77 -17.72 0.49
CA THR A 104 -6.03 -19.00 0.49
C THR A 104 -5.00 -19.04 -0.62
N LYS A 105 -5.31 -18.46 -1.78
CA LYS A 105 -4.41 -18.41 -2.94
C LYS A 105 -3.64 -17.11 -3.06
N ASN A 106 -4.25 -16.01 -2.63
CA ASN A 106 -3.71 -14.66 -2.84
C ASN A 106 -3.38 -14.00 -1.50
N PHE A 107 -2.47 -13.04 -1.55
CA PHE A 107 -2.17 -12.14 -0.45
C PHE A 107 -2.00 -10.72 -0.97
N VAL A 108 -2.16 -9.76 -0.08
CA VAL A 108 -1.94 -8.34 -0.38
C VAL A 108 -0.58 -7.94 0.14
N ASP A 109 0.25 -7.48 -0.79
CA ASP A 109 1.54 -6.88 -0.53
C ASP A 109 1.37 -5.36 -0.40
N THR A 110 2.05 -4.72 0.56
CA THR A 110 1.97 -3.27 0.77
C THR A 110 3.31 -2.66 0.45
N LEU A 111 3.35 -1.78 -0.55
CA LEU A 111 4.57 -1.19 -1.09
C LEU A 111 4.49 0.32 -0.97
N LYS A 112 5.66 0.97 -0.93
CA LYS A 112 5.77 2.41 -1.07
C LYS A 112 6.49 2.70 -2.37
N VAL A 113 5.89 3.54 -3.21
CA VAL A 113 6.49 4.03 -4.46
C VAL A 113 6.70 5.53 -4.35
N VAL A 114 7.82 6.00 -4.88
CA VAL A 114 8.19 7.42 -4.84
C VAL A 114 7.98 7.99 -6.25
N VAL A 115 7.25 9.10 -6.32
CA VAL A 115 6.95 9.83 -7.56
C VAL A 115 7.43 11.27 -7.37
N PRO A 116 8.26 11.82 -8.27
CA PRO A 116 8.65 13.22 -8.18
C PRO A 116 7.43 14.13 -8.33
N CYS A 117 7.41 15.24 -7.59
CA CYS A 117 6.33 16.22 -7.75
C CYS A 117 6.42 16.87 -9.15
N PRO A 118 5.34 16.87 -9.95
CA PRO A 118 5.34 17.57 -11.23
C PRO A 118 5.32 19.10 -11.01
N PRO A 119 5.59 19.87 -12.07
CA PRO A 119 5.33 21.30 -12.09
C PRO A 119 3.84 21.62 -11.82
N PRO A 120 3.53 22.82 -11.29
CA PRO A 120 2.15 23.25 -11.07
C PRO A 120 1.29 23.16 -12.34
N GLY A 121 0.10 22.57 -12.20
CA GLY A 121 -0.84 22.38 -13.31
C GLY A 121 -0.64 21.09 -14.11
N GLU A 122 0.43 20.34 -13.85
CA GLU A 122 0.61 18.99 -14.40
C GLU A 122 0.13 17.90 -13.43
N GLY A 123 -0.48 16.85 -13.97
CA GLY A 123 -0.89 15.67 -13.20
C GLY A 123 0.23 14.65 -13.03
N LEU A 124 0.04 13.71 -12.09
CA LEU A 124 0.98 12.61 -11.85
C LEU A 124 1.11 11.64 -13.04
N GLY A 125 0.11 11.60 -13.92
CA GLY A 125 0.05 10.66 -15.05
C GLY A 125 -0.35 9.24 -14.64
N ILE A 126 -1.26 9.12 -13.67
CA ILE A 126 -1.82 7.84 -13.22
C ILE A 126 -3.24 7.73 -13.75
N GLU A 127 -3.56 6.66 -14.46
CA GLU A 127 -4.92 6.34 -14.87
C GLU A 127 -5.57 5.45 -13.81
N LEU A 128 -6.79 5.82 -13.41
CA LEU A 128 -7.54 5.11 -12.37
C LEU A 128 -8.79 4.46 -12.97
N LEU A 129 -9.11 3.27 -12.47
CA LEU A 129 -10.33 2.52 -12.76
C LEU A 129 -11.05 2.20 -11.46
N GLU A 130 -12.33 2.56 -11.39
CA GLU A 130 -13.23 2.14 -10.34
C GLU A 130 -13.75 0.72 -10.61
N LEU A 131 -13.54 -0.18 -9.66
CA LEU A 131 -14.05 -1.56 -9.70
C LEU A 131 -15.41 -1.69 -9.03
N ALA A 132 -15.61 -0.95 -7.95
CA ALA A 132 -16.83 -0.92 -7.16
C ALA A 132 -16.98 0.47 -6.56
N GLY A 133 -18.18 1.05 -6.64
CA GLY A 133 -18.45 2.42 -6.21
C GLY A 133 -19.85 2.86 -6.64
N GLY A 134 -20.09 4.18 -6.64
CA GLY A 134 -21.34 4.78 -7.13
C GLY A 134 -22.55 4.63 -6.20
N ARG A 135 -22.34 4.23 -4.94
CA ARG A 135 -23.39 4.12 -3.92
C ARG A 135 -23.72 5.45 -3.23
N GLY A 136 -22.88 6.47 -3.42
CA GLY A 136 -23.02 7.78 -2.79
C GLY A 136 -22.65 7.81 -1.30
N ASP A 137 -22.04 6.74 -0.78
CA ASP A 137 -21.50 6.67 0.59
C ASP A 137 -19.98 6.98 0.66
N GLY A 138 -19.37 7.37 -0.47
CA GLY A 138 -17.94 7.67 -0.58
C GLY A 138 -17.03 6.44 -0.54
N LEU A 139 -17.61 5.22 -0.48
CA LEU A 139 -16.87 3.98 -0.40
C LEU A 139 -16.78 3.28 -1.75
N GLY A 140 -15.60 2.79 -2.07
CA GLY A 140 -15.34 2.09 -3.31
C GLY A 140 -14.03 1.33 -3.34
N ILE A 141 -13.70 0.82 -4.52
CA ILE A 141 -12.41 0.19 -4.82
C ILE A 141 -11.91 0.82 -6.11
N THR A 142 -10.85 1.62 -5.99
CA THR A 142 -10.16 2.23 -7.12
C THR A 142 -8.79 1.58 -7.29
N MET A 143 -8.41 1.29 -8.53
CA MET A 143 -7.10 0.74 -8.88
C MET A 143 -6.46 1.50 -10.04
N VAL A 144 -5.14 1.38 -10.16
CA VAL A 144 -4.36 1.86 -11.30
C VAL A 144 -4.69 1.01 -12.52
N SER A 145 -5.19 1.65 -13.58
CA SER A 145 -5.47 1.00 -14.87
C SER A 145 -4.37 1.22 -15.91
N GLY A 146 -3.50 2.19 -15.68
CA GLY A 146 -2.48 2.57 -16.64
C GLY A 146 -1.65 3.74 -16.14
N LEU A 147 -0.60 4.05 -16.88
CA LEU A 147 0.28 5.20 -16.65
C LEU A 147 0.40 5.95 -17.97
N VAL A 148 0.46 7.28 -17.89
CA VAL A 148 0.61 8.16 -19.04
C VAL A 148 2.09 8.27 -19.40
N GLU A 149 2.43 7.99 -20.65
CA GLU A 149 3.81 8.07 -21.17
C GLU A 149 4.39 9.48 -20.98
N GLY A 150 5.65 9.55 -20.54
CA GLY A 150 6.38 10.80 -20.30
C GLY A 150 5.95 11.56 -19.03
N LYS A 151 5.06 10.99 -18.21
CA LYS A 151 4.61 11.61 -16.94
C LYS A 151 5.36 11.05 -15.72
N PRO A 152 5.37 11.79 -14.59
CA PRO A 152 6.16 11.43 -13.41
C PRO A 152 5.97 9.99 -12.91
N ALA A 153 4.75 9.46 -13.01
CA ALA A 153 4.44 8.13 -12.49
C ALA A 153 4.93 6.97 -13.37
N GLU A 154 5.29 7.18 -14.64
CA GLU A 154 5.63 6.11 -15.61
C GLU A 154 6.70 5.14 -15.08
N ASN A 155 7.74 5.67 -14.42
CA ASN A 155 8.88 4.89 -13.93
C ASN A 155 8.86 4.68 -12.41
N SER A 156 7.71 4.86 -11.76
CA SER A 156 7.57 4.77 -10.30
C SER A 156 7.50 3.35 -9.75
N GLY A 157 7.33 2.35 -10.63
CA GLY A 157 7.10 0.95 -10.23
C GLY A 157 5.64 0.61 -9.94
N LEU A 158 4.71 1.56 -10.14
CA LEU A 158 3.28 1.28 -10.24
C LEU A 158 3.00 0.34 -11.42
N ILE A 159 2.03 -0.55 -11.24
CA ILE A 159 1.54 -1.44 -12.30
C ILE A 159 0.01 -1.48 -12.31
N TYR A 160 -0.54 -2.01 -13.40
CA TYR A 160 -1.96 -2.33 -13.50
C TYR A 160 -2.41 -3.18 -12.30
N GLY A 161 -3.51 -2.76 -11.65
CA GLY A 161 -4.12 -3.51 -10.54
C GLY A 161 -3.66 -3.09 -9.15
N ASP A 162 -2.67 -2.21 -9.04
CA ASP A 162 -2.32 -1.58 -7.77
C ASP A 162 -3.47 -0.71 -7.27
N SER A 163 -3.70 -0.70 -5.96
CA SER A 163 -4.63 0.23 -5.33
C SER A 163 -3.87 1.17 -4.42
N ILE A 164 -4.08 2.47 -4.59
CA ILE A 164 -3.45 3.50 -3.75
C ILE A 164 -4.22 3.54 -2.43
N VAL A 165 -3.53 3.39 -1.30
CA VAL A 165 -4.16 3.40 0.03
C VAL A 165 -3.86 4.66 0.82
N ALA A 166 -2.72 5.29 0.56
CA ALA A 166 -2.37 6.56 1.15
C ALA A 166 -1.38 7.31 0.25
N LEU A 167 -1.46 8.63 0.30
CA LEU A 167 -0.49 9.53 -0.31
C LEU A 167 0.20 10.31 0.79
N SER A 168 1.52 10.43 0.70
CA SER A 168 2.30 11.29 1.56
C SER A 168 3.09 12.28 0.73
N LEU A 169 3.11 13.55 1.13
CA LEU A 169 4.04 14.54 0.59
C LEU A 169 5.28 14.54 1.46
N ARG A 170 6.44 14.39 0.84
CA ARG A 170 7.73 14.39 1.50
C ARG A 170 8.68 15.38 0.88
N GLU A 171 9.57 15.91 1.70
CA GLU A 171 10.65 16.79 1.29
C GLU A 171 11.99 16.10 1.56
N ARG A 172 12.92 16.18 0.59
CA ARG A 172 14.28 15.68 0.79
C ARG A 172 15.08 16.71 1.59
N SER A 173 15.52 16.32 2.79
CA SER A 173 16.41 17.14 3.59
C SER A 173 17.81 17.21 2.96
N SER A 174 18.43 18.39 2.99
CA SER A 174 19.76 18.64 2.42
C SER A 174 20.91 18.03 3.25
N SER A 175 20.64 17.61 4.48
CA SER A 175 21.68 17.20 5.43
C SER A 175 21.99 15.70 5.44
N GLU A 176 21.02 14.81 5.20
CA GLU A 176 21.23 13.36 5.40
C GLU A 176 20.57 12.46 4.34
N GLY A 177 19.96 13.03 3.29
CA GLY A 177 19.24 12.24 2.28
C GLY A 177 17.92 11.63 2.79
N ASP A 178 17.59 11.86 4.05
CA ASP A 178 16.34 11.48 4.66
C ASP A 178 15.19 12.34 4.11
N MET A 179 14.07 11.68 3.83
CA MET A 179 12.83 12.30 3.37
C MET A 179 11.93 12.57 4.57
N GLU A 180 11.71 13.84 4.89
CA GLU A 180 10.80 14.28 5.94
C GLU A 180 9.35 14.23 5.44
N GLU A 181 8.44 13.71 6.25
CA GLU A 181 7.02 13.61 5.90
C GLU A 181 6.27 14.86 6.36
N LEU A 182 5.79 15.65 5.40
CA LEU A 182 5.08 16.89 5.66
C LEU A 182 3.58 16.63 5.88
N PHE A 183 2.97 15.83 5.00
CA PHE A 183 1.55 15.55 5.02
C PHE A 183 1.27 14.11 4.59
N THR A 184 0.22 13.52 5.15
CA THR A 184 -0.29 12.21 4.73
C THR A 184 -1.81 12.27 4.61
N THR A 185 -2.36 11.64 3.59
CA THR A 185 -3.81 11.54 3.36
C THR A 185 -4.16 10.11 2.96
N PRO A 186 -4.96 9.40 3.78
CA PRO A 186 -5.45 8.07 3.41
C PRO A 186 -6.50 8.19 2.32
N VAL A 187 -6.44 7.29 1.33
CA VAL A 187 -7.40 7.18 0.23
C VAL A 187 -7.89 5.75 0.02
N GLU A 188 -7.58 4.86 0.97
CA GLU A 188 -7.98 3.47 0.92
C GLU A 188 -9.51 3.31 0.93
N CYS A 189 -10.01 2.44 0.06
CA CYS A 189 -11.43 2.09 -0.04
C CYS A 189 -12.37 3.29 -0.28
N LEU A 190 -11.86 4.37 -0.88
CA LEU A 190 -12.67 5.44 -1.41
C LEU A 190 -13.16 5.09 -2.83
N ASP A 191 -14.28 5.66 -3.21
CA ASP A 191 -14.74 5.65 -4.60
C ASP A 191 -13.83 6.51 -5.50
N TYR A 192 -14.12 6.55 -6.79
CA TYR A 192 -13.31 7.29 -7.75
C TYR A 192 -13.16 8.76 -7.33
N ASP A 193 -14.28 9.42 -7.04
CA ASP A 193 -14.31 10.85 -6.72
C ASP A 193 -13.57 11.12 -5.41
N GLY A 194 -13.80 10.33 -4.35
CA GLY A 194 -13.07 10.48 -3.10
C GLY A 194 -11.57 10.22 -3.24
N THR A 195 -11.17 9.29 -4.12
CA THR A 195 -9.75 9.05 -4.43
C THR A 195 -9.14 10.26 -5.13
N ILE A 196 -9.82 10.83 -6.13
CA ILE A 196 -9.38 12.01 -6.86
C ILE A 196 -9.28 13.22 -5.93
N ASP A 197 -10.29 13.46 -5.09
CA ASP A 197 -10.29 14.54 -4.11
C ASP A 197 -9.11 14.44 -3.15
N GLY A 198 -8.80 13.24 -2.66
CA GLY A 198 -7.63 12.98 -1.82
C GLY A 198 -6.31 13.30 -2.53
N ILE A 199 -6.19 12.94 -3.81
CA ILE A 199 -5.01 13.24 -4.63
C ILE A 199 -4.90 14.75 -4.87
N LEU A 200 -5.98 15.41 -5.30
CA LEU A 200 -6.01 16.85 -5.59
C LEU A 200 -5.73 17.68 -4.34
N SER A 201 -6.23 17.26 -3.17
CA SER A 201 -5.90 17.90 -1.88
C SER A 201 -4.40 17.86 -1.61
N MET A 202 -3.73 16.74 -1.91
CA MET A 202 -2.28 16.63 -1.75
C MET A 202 -1.52 17.48 -2.76
N VAL A 203 -1.99 17.56 -4.01
CA VAL A 203 -1.41 18.45 -5.04
C VAL A 203 -1.50 19.92 -4.62
N GLY A 204 -2.63 20.33 -4.03
CA GLY A 204 -2.79 21.69 -3.49
C GLY A 204 -1.73 22.01 -2.43
N LYS A 205 -1.51 21.09 -1.48
CA LYS A 205 -0.48 21.26 -0.43
C LYS A 205 0.93 21.32 -1.01
N ALA A 206 1.23 20.51 -2.02
CA ALA A 206 2.54 20.57 -2.67
C ALA A 206 2.79 21.92 -3.34
N ASN A 207 1.77 22.47 -4.02
CA ASN A 207 1.87 23.79 -4.63
C ASN A 207 2.08 24.88 -3.57
N GLU A 208 1.38 24.82 -2.43
CA GLU A 208 1.59 25.76 -1.31
C GLU A 208 3.03 25.74 -0.80
N VAL A 209 3.62 24.54 -0.66
CA VAL A 209 5.02 24.40 -0.23
C VAL A 209 5.98 24.95 -1.29
N GLN A 210 5.78 24.63 -2.57
CA GLN A 210 6.60 25.16 -3.67
C GLN A 210 6.52 26.69 -3.80
N GLU A 211 5.36 27.29 -3.51
CA GLU A 211 5.21 28.74 -3.50
C GLU A 211 5.98 29.39 -2.35
N SER A 212 5.98 28.78 -1.16
CA SER A 212 6.78 29.26 -0.02
C SER A 212 8.29 28.99 -0.17
N GLU A 213 8.64 27.85 -0.76
CA GLU A 213 10.00 27.31 -0.83
C GLU A 213 10.26 26.73 -2.24
N PRO A 214 10.58 27.59 -3.22
CA PRO A 214 10.64 27.20 -4.65
C PRO A 214 11.79 26.25 -5.00
N ASN A 215 12.75 26.08 -4.10
CA ASN A 215 13.89 25.17 -4.26
C ASN A 215 13.72 23.89 -3.42
N SER A 216 12.52 23.61 -2.90
CA SER A 216 12.23 22.39 -2.16
C SER A 216 12.18 21.17 -3.10
N ASP A 217 12.92 20.12 -2.74
CA ASP A 217 12.92 18.85 -3.46
C ASP A 217 11.75 17.98 -2.93
N LEU A 218 10.56 18.16 -3.52
CA LEU A 218 9.33 17.49 -3.09
C LEU A 218 9.05 16.19 -3.86
N PHE A 219 8.55 15.19 -3.12
CA PHE A 219 8.17 13.88 -3.62
C PHE A 219 6.81 13.46 -3.08
N TYR A 220 6.02 12.80 -3.91
CA TYR A 220 4.89 12.01 -3.44
C TYR A 220 5.36 10.60 -3.13
N VAL A 221 5.03 10.11 -1.94
CA VAL A 221 5.19 8.70 -1.56
C VAL A 221 3.81 8.07 -1.53
N LEU A 222 3.52 7.24 -2.53
CA LEU A 222 2.26 6.51 -2.60
C LEU A 222 2.44 5.18 -1.86
N THR A 223 1.64 4.97 -0.83
CA THR A 223 1.49 3.64 -0.25
C THR A 223 0.44 2.92 -1.06
N ILE A 224 0.81 1.78 -1.65
CA ILE A 224 -0.05 0.96 -2.50
C ILE A 224 -0.25 -0.42 -1.91
N LYS A 225 -1.38 -1.04 -2.27
CA LYS A 225 -1.65 -2.45 -2.09
C LYS A 225 -1.60 -3.14 -3.44
N ARG A 226 -0.78 -4.18 -3.55
CA ARG A 226 -0.64 -5.03 -4.73
C ARG A 226 -1.13 -6.44 -4.42
N LEU A 227 -2.00 -6.96 -5.26
CA LEU A 227 -2.49 -8.31 -5.11
C LEU A 227 -1.52 -9.31 -5.77
N ARG A 228 -1.09 -10.32 -5.00
CA ARG A 228 -0.14 -11.34 -5.46
C ARG A 228 -0.59 -12.74 -5.10
N ARG A 229 -0.15 -13.72 -5.89
CA ARG A 229 -0.28 -15.15 -5.61
C ARG A 229 0.64 -15.54 -4.46
N LYS A 230 0.14 -16.30 -3.50
CA LYS A 230 0.98 -16.83 -2.43
C LYS A 230 2.05 -17.75 -3.01
N PRO A 231 3.34 -17.56 -2.65
CA PRO A 231 4.39 -18.45 -3.10
C PRO A 231 4.12 -19.88 -2.66
N LYS A 232 4.29 -20.81 -3.59
CA LYS A 232 4.14 -22.26 -3.36
C LYS A 232 5.51 -22.92 -3.44
N ILE A 233 5.75 -23.86 -2.54
CA ILE A 233 6.96 -24.67 -2.47
C ILE A 233 6.53 -26.11 -2.68
N ASN A 234 7.07 -26.74 -3.73
CA ASN A 234 6.92 -28.16 -3.96
C ASN A 234 8.11 -28.88 -3.32
N MET A 235 7.83 -29.81 -2.42
CA MET A 235 8.85 -30.60 -1.73
C MET A 235 8.60 -32.08 -1.97
N LEU A 236 9.68 -32.85 -2.08
CA LEU A 236 9.63 -34.30 -2.12
C LEU A 236 10.08 -34.83 -0.75
N LEU A 237 9.16 -35.46 -0.03
CA LEU A 237 9.47 -36.16 1.20
C LEU A 237 9.92 -37.58 0.85
N GLN A 238 11.13 -37.92 1.27
CA GLN A 238 11.68 -39.26 1.08
C GLN A 238 11.67 -40.01 2.40
N TYR A 239 11.09 -41.20 2.39
CA TYR A 239 11.14 -42.08 3.55
C TYR A 239 12.42 -42.91 3.53
N PRO A 240 12.97 -43.29 4.71
CA PRO A 240 14.07 -44.23 4.77
C PRO A 240 13.74 -45.54 4.02
N PRO A 241 14.67 -46.11 3.23
CA PRO A 241 14.41 -47.33 2.46
C PRO A 241 13.91 -48.51 3.30
N SER A 242 14.24 -48.54 4.59
CA SER A 242 13.80 -49.56 5.54
C SER A 242 12.30 -49.57 5.81
N GLN A 243 11.59 -48.47 5.54
CA GLN A 243 10.14 -48.37 5.76
C GLN A 243 9.33 -48.86 4.55
N GLY A 244 9.94 -48.97 3.36
CA GLY A 244 9.26 -49.42 2.15
C GLY A 244 8.10 -48.52 1.69
N GLU A 245 8.04 -47.29 2.18
CA GLU A 245 7.02 -46.30 1.79
C GLU A 245 7.48 -45.51 0.55
N PRO A 246 6.57 -45.16 -0.37
CA PRO A 246 6.90 -44.35 -1.52
C PRO A 246 7.13 -42.87 -1.13
N ASP A 247 7.99 -42.19 -1.89
CA ASP A 247 8.20 -40.74 -1.74
C ASP A 247 6.88 -39.97 -1.94
N VAL A 248 6.66 -38.94 -1.12
CA VAL A 248 5.44 -38.12 -1.15
C VAL A 248 5.75 -36.71 -1.61
N GLN A 249 5.05 -36.24 -2.65
CA GLN A 249 5.12 -34.83 -3.03
C GLN A 249 4.18 -33.99 -2.16
N LEU A 250 4.71 -32.93 -1.59
CA LEU A 250 4.00 -31.97 -0.74
C LEU A 250 4.08 -30.58 -1.36
N GLU A 251 2.93 -29.99 -1.64
CA GLU A 251 2.83 -28.56 -1.98
C GLU A 251 2.49 -27.77 -0.71
N LEU A 252 3.31 -26.78 -0.38
CA LEU A 252 3.17 -25.92 0.79
C LEU A 252 3.15 -24.45 0.38
N PHE A 253 2.47 -23.61 1.14
CA PHE A 253 2.64 -22.16 1.02
C PHE A 253 3.88 -21.69 1.80
N ALA A 254 4.52 -20.62 1.33
CA ALA A 254 5.63 -20.01 2.08
C ALA A 254 5.17 -19.58 3.49
N GLY A 255 5.94 -19.97 4.51
CA GLY A 255 5.60 -19.73 5.92
C GLY A 255 4.60 -20.72 6.52
N GLU A 256 4.07 -21.68 5.76
CA GLU A 256 3.24 -22.75 6.30
C GLU A 256 4.06 -23.64 7.24
N ASN A 257 3.48 -24.02 8.38
CA ASN A 257 4.16 -24.92 9.32
C ASN A 257 4.23 -26.34 8.73
N LEU A 258 5.45 -26.77 8.38
CA LEU A 258 5.71 -28.07 7.74
C LEU A 258 5.08 -29.24 8.51
N ARG A 259 5.28 -29.31 9.82
CA ARG A 259 4.75 -30.42 10.64
C ARG A 259 3.23 -30.48 10.57
N ARG A 260 2.56 -29.34 10.75
CA ARG A 260 1.10 -29.26 10.65
C ARG A 260 0.62 -29.66 9.26
N ALA A 261 1.35 -29.21 8.24
CA ALA A 261 1.04 -29.49 6.84
C ALA A 261 1.18 -30.97 6.49
N MET A 262 2.22 -31.65 7.00
CA MET A 262 2.43 -33.10 6.89
C MET A 262 1.30 -33.87 7.58
N LEU A 263 1.01 -33.53 8.84
CA LEU A 263 -0.06 -34.18 9.62
C LEU A 263 -1.43 -34.04 8.94
N ALA A 264 -1.76 -32.85 8.44
CA ALA A 264 -3.01 -32.61 7.73
C ALA A 264 -3.14 -33.43 6.44
N ARG A 265 -2.01 -33.78 5.81
CA ARG A 265 -1.93 -34.59 4.59
C ARG A 265 -1.74 -36.09 4.90
N GLY A 266 -1.81 -36.50 6.17
CA GLY A 266 -1.72 -37.89 6.59
C GLY A 266 -0.29 -38.45 6.63
N VAL A 267 0.71 -37.61 6.46
CA VAL A 267 2.14 -37.96 6.57
C VAL A 267 2.50 -38.03 8.05
N LYS A 268 2.90 -39.22 8.52
CA LYS A 268 3.25 -39.49 9.92
C LYS A 268 4.74 -39.59 10.14
#